data_AF-A0A2A5GWT8-F1
#
_entry.id   AF-A0A2A5GWT8-F1
#
_cell.length_a   1.000
_cell.length_b   1.000
_cell.length_c   1.000
_cell.angle_alpha   90.00
_cell.angle_beta   90.00
_cell.angle_gamma   90.00
#
_symmetry.space_group_name_H-M   'P 1'
#
loop_
_entity.id
_entity.type
_entity.pdbx_description
1 polymer ?
#
loop_
_entity_poly.entity_id
_entity_poly.type
_entity_poly.pdbx_seq_one_letter_code
_entity_poly.pdbx_strand_id
1 'polypeptide(L)'
;MAVNPYFNHFSANNEQTLIEDLIVESIKIYAHDMQYIPRTGINKDEVLNEYEYSEFNSAIDCEFYIKSASSFEGQGLFMEKFGLQIKDQITLTVSKRSFEEFVTPTVSYTRPLEGDLIWVPMISALYEVSYIETALPFYQLGTLQTYDITLELYESTGDTFNTGITELDTKYAAFDDIANDPYDQSSDFEGEANTIMDFSETNPFTDGY
;
A
#
# COMPACT_ATOMS: atom_id res chain seq x y z
N MET A 1 0.04 47.55 -13.07
CA MET A 1 -0.69 46.26 -13.00
C MET A 1 -0.10 45.33 -14.04
N ALA A 2 0.37 44.14 -13.64
CA ALA A 2 1.15 43.25 -14.53
C ALA A 2 0.42 41.96 -14.94
N VAL A 3 -0.80 41.72 -14.43
CA VAL A 3 -1.59 40.53 -14.78
C VAL A 3 -2.66 40.86 -15.83
N ASN A 4 -2.96 39.89 -16.68
CA ASN A 4 -3.90 40.06 -17.78
C ASN A 4 -5.34 40.25 -17.23
N PRO A 5 -6.03 41.38 -17.54
CA PRO A 5 -7.36 41.68 -17.03
C PRO A 5 -8.47 40.75 -17.58
N TYR A 6 -8.20 39.99 -18.63
CA TYR A 6 -9.17 39.07 -19.25
C TYR A 6 -9.18 37.67 -18.63
N PHE A 7 -8.23 37.34 -17.75
CA PHE A 7 -8.16 36.02 -17.11
C PHE A 7 -8.51 36.10 -15.63
N ASN A 8 -9.54 35.36 -15.25
CA ASN A 8 -9.97 35.22 -13.86
C ASN A 8 -9.36 33.96 -13.25
N HIS A 9 -8.27 34.14 -12.52
CA HIS A 9 -7.46 33.05 -12.01
C HIS A 9 -8.07 32.32 -10.80
N PHE A 10 -9.20 32.75 -10.24
CA PHE A 10 -9.70 32.19 -8.97
C PHE A 10 -11.20 31.93 -8.91
N SER A 11 -12.02 32.61 -9.73
CA SER A 11 -13.49 32.53 -9.62
C SER A 11 -14.20 32.06 -10.90
N ALA A 12 -13.45 31.55 -11.88
CA ALA A 12 -14.00 30.94 -13.09
C ALA A 12 -14.21 29.42 -12.90
N ASN A 13 -15.29 29.03 -12.21
CA ASN A 13 -15.59 27.63 -11.91
C ASN A 13 -15.68 26.75 -13.17
N ASN A 14 -16.31 27.24 -14.25
CA ASN A 14 -16.46 26.48 -15.49
C ASN A 14 -15.12 26.18 -16.17
N GLU A 15 -14.16 27.11 -16.09
CA GLU A 15 -12.83 26.91 -16.66
C GLU A 15 -12.01 25.92 -15.81
N GLN A 16 -12.14 25.98 -14.48
CA GLN A 16 -11.52 25.00 -13.58
C GLN A 16 -12.03 23.58 -13.86
N THR A 17 -13.34 23.41 -13.99
CA THR A 17 -13.93 22.10 -14.33
C THR A 17 -13.48 21.61 -15.70
N LEU A 18 -13.41 22.48 -16.71
CA LEU A 18 -12.92 22.09 -18.03
C LEU A 18 -11.46 21.61 -17.98
N ILE A 19 -10.59 22.30 -17.25
CA ILE A 19 -9.19 21.87 -17.08
C ILE A 19 -9.13 20.52 -16.36
N GLU A 20 -9.92 20.35 -15.30
CA GLU A 20 -10.02 19.09 -14.57
C GLU A 20 -10.51 17.94 -15.45
N ASP A 21 -11.51 18.17 -16.30
CA ASP A 21 -12.01 17.18 -17.27
C ASP A 21 -10.92 16.78 -18.26
N LEU A 22 -10.17 17.75 -18.79
CA LEU A 22 -9.07 17.47 -19.72
C LEU A 22 -7.94 16.69 -19.04
N ILE A 23 -7.63 16.99 -17.78
CA ILE A 23 -6.61 16.27 -17.02
C ILE A 23 -7.06 14.83 -16.77
N VAL A 24 -8.28 14.62 -16.29
CA VAL A 24 -8.84 13.27 -16.07
C VAL A 24 -8.84 12.47 -17.37
N GLU A 25 -9.28 13.06 -18.49
CA GLU A 25 -9.26 12.37 -19.78
C GLU A 25 -7.83 12.04 -20.24
N SER A 26 -6.88 12.96 -20.06
CA SER A 26 -5.48 12.70 -20.42
C SER A 26 -4.85 11.59 -19.58
N ILE A 27 -5.17 11.53 -18.28
CA ILE A 27 -4.75 10.43 -17.41
C ILE A 27 -5.39 9.13 -17.90
N LYS A 28 -6.70 9.10 -18.18
CA LYS A 28 -7.37 7.90 -18.70
C LYS A 28 -6.77 7.33 -20.00
N ILE A 29 -6.21 8.18 -20.86
CA ILE A 29 -5.60 7.73 -22.12
C ILE A 29 -4.21 7.11 -21.90
N TYR A 30 -3.40 7.65 -20.98
CA TYR A 30 -1.98 7.31 -20.85
C TYR A 30 -1.60 6.61 -19.53
N ALA A 31 -2.50 6.56 -18.56
CA ALA A 31 -2.29 5.92 -17.28
C ALA A 31 -2.33 4.40 -17.37
N HIS A 32 -1.92 3.77 -16.28
CA HIS A 32 -2.06 2.35 -16.06
C HIS A 32 -3.03 2.11 -14.90
N ASP A 33 -3.78 1.02 -15.01
CA ASP A 33 -4.65 0.54 -13.93
C ASP A 33 -3.77 -0.06 -12.83
N MET A 34 -3.86 0.50 -11.63
CA MET A 34 -3.16 0.00 -10.44
C MET A 34 -4.14 -0.08 -9.28
N GLN A 35 -3.74 -0.78 -8.22
CA GLN A 35 -4.60 -1.02 -7.07
C GLN A 35 -4.09 -0.25 -5.86
N TYR A 36 -4.91 0.68 -5.40
CA TYR A 36 -4.68 1.42 -4.16
C TYR A 36 -5.15 0.60 -2.97
N ILE A 37 -4.27 0.39 -2.01
CA ILE A 37 -4.48 -0.47 -0.85
C ILE A 37 -4.29 0.39 0.41
N PRO A 38 -5.38 0.90 1.00
CA PRO A 38 -5.30 1.73 2.18
C PRO A 38 -4.98 0.91 3.42
N ARG A 39 -4.18 1.47 4.33
CA ARG A 39 -3.92 0.88 5.64
C ARG A 39 -5.19 0.92 6.49
N THR A 40 -5.74 -0.25 6.82
CA THR A 40 -7.04 -0.38 7.49
C THR A 40 -6.92 -0.33 9.02
N GLY A 41 -5.88 -0.96 9.55
CA GLY A 41 -5.62 -1.05 10.99
C GLY A 41 -4.13 -1.06 11.27
N ILE A 42 -3.78 -0.57 12.46
CA ILE A 42 -2.46 -0.75 13.04
C ILE A 42 -2.68 -1.49 14.33
N ASN A 43 -2.21 -2.73 14.42
CA ASN A 43 -2.21 -3.43 15.70
C ASN A 43 -1.15 -2.77 16.59
N LYS A 44 -1.61 -2.26 17.71
CA LYS A 44 -0.80 -1.56 18.69
C LYS A 44 -0.98 -2.25 20.03
N ASP A 45 0.13 -2.67 20.61
CA ASP A 45 0.15 -3.14 21.99
C ASP A 45 -0.22 -1.96 22.91
N GLU A 46 -1.36 -2.04 23.60
CA GLU A 46 -1.81 -0.99 24.51
C GLU A 46 -0.92 -0.86 25.76
N VAL A 47 -0.19 -1.91 26.14
CA VAL A 47 0.68 -1.93 27.33
C VAL A 47 2.05 -1.34 27.00
N LEU A 48 2.65 -1.76 25.90
CA LEU A 48 3.99 -1.31 25.48
C LEU A 48 3.95 -0.09 24.55
N ASN A 49 2.77 0.24 24.00
CA ASN A 49 2.57 1.32 23.04
C ASN A 49 3.46 1.15 21.80
N GLU A 50 3.74 -0.11 21.44
CA GLU A 50 4.52 -0.52 20.27
C GLU A 50 3.58 -0.96 19.14
N TYR A 51 4.02 -0.79 17.90
CA TYR A 51 3.29 -1.24 16.72
C TYR A 51 3.76 -2.64 16.36
N GLU A 52 2.82 -3.60 16.32
CA GLU A 52 3.14 -5.00 16.07
C GLU A 52 3.11 -5.30 14.56
N TYR A 53 2.01 -4.96 13.89
CA TYR A 53 1.84 -5.11 12.45
C TYR A 53 0.72 -4.21 11.92
N SER A 54 0.74 -3.97 10.61
CA SER A 54 -0.32 -3.27 9.88
C SER A 54 -1.24 -4.25 9.15
N GLU A 55 -2.51 -3.87 8.99
CA GLU A 55 -3.51 -4.68 8.28
C GLU A 55 -3.98 -3.98 7.00
N PHE A 56 -4.02 -4.73 5.90
CA PHE A 56 -4.46 -4.29 4.59
C PHE A 56 -5.60 -5.17 4.06
N ASN A 57 -6.84 -4.68 4.14
CA ASN A 57 -8.06 -5.50 3.92
C ASN A 57 -8.84 -5.14 2.63
N SER A 58 -8.38 -4.17 1.85
CA SER A 58 -9.09 -3.70 0.66
C SER A 58 -8.13 -3.29 -0.43
N ALA A 59 -8.45 -3.62 -1.67
CA ALA A 59 -7.81 -3.10 -2.86
C ALA A 59 -8.83 -2.35 -3.72
N ILE A 60 -8.48 -1.15 -4.16
CA ILE A 60 -9.33 -0.25 -4.94
C ILE A 60 -8.64 0.03 -6.26
N ASP A 61 -9.28 -0.30 -7.37
CA ASP A 61 -8.73 0.00 -8.70
C ASP A 61 -8.74 1.52 -8.94
N CYS A 62 -7.60 2.06 -9.34
CA CYS A 62 -7.44 3.48 -9.65
C CYS A 62 -6.40 3.68 -10.76
N GLU A 63 -6.59 4.76 -11.52
CA GLU A 63 -5.77 5.11 -12.68
C GLU A 63 -4.57 5.94 -12.22
N PHE A 64 -3.35 5.45 -12.45
CA PHE A 64 -2.13 6.18 -12.13
C PHE A 64 -1.26 6.40 -13.37
N TYR A 65 -0.88 7.66 -13.59
CA TYR A 65 0.08 8.02 -14.62
C TYR A 65 1.50 7.93 -14.07
N ILE A 66 2.39 7.21 -14.75
CA ILE A 66 3.80 7.11 -14.37
C ILE A 66 4.52 8.37 -14.87
N LYS A 67 4.81 9.31 -13.96
CA LYS A 67 5.53 10.55 -14.28
C LYS A 67 7.03 10.33 -14.42
N SER A 68 7.58 9.47 -13.57
CA SER A 68 9.00 9.12 -13.54
C SER A 68 9.15 7.73 -12.93
N ALA A 69 10.01 6.90 -13.52
CA ALA A 69 10.45 5.64 -12.93
C ALA A 69 11.97 5.69 -12.79
N SER A 70 12.45 5.93 -11.57
CA SER A 70 13.87 6.12 -11.27
C SER A 70 14.66 4.79 -11.18
N SER A 71 14.13 3.71 -11.77
CA SER A 71 14.84 2.43 -11.90
C SER A 71 15.67 2.35 -13.20
N PHE A 72 15.43 3.27 -14.16
CA PHE A 72 16.05 3.23 -15.50
C PHE A 72 16.93 4.43 -15.87
N GLU A 73 16.97 5.50 -15.07
CA GLU A 73 17.92 6.60 -15.26
C GLU A 73 19.21 6.29 -14.48
N GLY A 74 20.24 5.84 -15.20
CA GLY A 74 21.49 5.36 -14.65
C GLY A 74 22.05 6.18 -13.48
N GLN A 75 22.20 5.48 -12.35
CA GLN A 75 23.33 5.60 -11.43
C GLN A 75 23.46 6.92 -10.66
N GLY A 76 22.51 7.17 -9.76
CA GLY A 76 22.73 7.95 -8.56
C GLY A 76 22.90 7.04 -7.35
N LEU A 77 24.09 6.47 -7.14
CA LEU A 77 24.43 5.78 -5.89
C LEU A 77 24.32 6.80 -4.74
N PHE A 78 23.20 6.83 -4.03
CA PHE A 78 23.07 7.63 -2.82
C PHE A 78 23.88 6.94 -1.71
N MET A 79 25.00 7.56 -1.33
CA MET A 79 25.83 7.10 -0.23
C MET A 79 25.28 7.69 1.07
N GLU A 80 24.47 6.92 1.80
CA GLU A 80 24.15 7.24 3.19
C GLU A 80 25.26 6.75 4.14
N LYS A 81 25.28 7.29 5.35
CA LYS A 81 26.34 7.05 6.35
C LYS A 81 26.47 5.58 6.80
N PHE A 82 25.58 4.69 6.33
CA PHE A 82 25.51 3.27 6.68
C PHE A 82 25.72 2.30 5.50
N GLY A 83 25.95 2.80 4.28
CA GLY A 83 26.25 1.94 3.13
C GLY A 83 25.58 2.39 1.83
N LEU A 84 25.60 1.49 0.85
CA LEU A 84 24.95 1.67 -0.44
C LEU A 84 23.56 1.02 -0.41
N GLN A 85 22.50 1.82 -0.41
CA GLN A 85 21.14 1.32 -0.59
C GLN A 85 20.63 1.81 -1.96
N ILE A 86 20.31 0.87 -2.85
CA ILE A 86 19.62 1.17 -4.11
C ILE A 86 18.14 1.00 -3.82
N LYS A 87 17.43 2.12 -3.66
CA LYS A 87 15.97 2.10 -3.53
C LYS A 87 15.36 2.42 -4.88
N ASP A 88 14.52 1.51 -5.37
CA ASP A 88 13.69 1.78 -6.54
C ASP A 88 12.58 2.77 -6.13
N GLN A 89 12.62 3.96 -6.72
CA GLN A 89 11.63 5.00 -6.51
C GLN A 89 10.83 5.25 -7.79
N ILE A 90 9.52 5.38 -7.66
CA ILE A 90 8.61 5.71 -8.77
C ILE A 90 7.79 6.92 -8.37
N THR A 91 7.60 7.87 -9.28
CA THR A 91 6.67 8.99 -9.10
C THR A 91 5.43 8.75 -9.95
N LEU A 92 4.29 8.63 -9.30
CA LEU A 92 2.99 8.53 -9.93
C LEU A 92 2.22 9.84 -9.80
N THR A 93 1.37 10.12 -10.78
CA THR A 93 0.42 11.23 -10.75
C THR A 93 -0.98 10.66 -10.83
N VAL A 94 -1.85 11.12 -9.92
CA VAL A 94 -3.28 10.78 -9.90
C VAL A 94 -4.12 12.06 -9.96
N SER A 95 -5.27 12.00 -10.62
CA SER A 95 -6.23 13.11 -10.55
C SER A 95 -6.91 13.14 -9.18
N LYS A 96 -7.05 14.35 -8.61
CA LYS A 96 -7.78 14.54 -7.37
C LYS A 96 -9.21 14.01 -7.47
N ARG A 97 -9.89 14.26 -8.59
CA ARG A 97 -11.28 13.84 -8.80
C ARG A 97 -11.43 12.33 -8.90
N SER A 98 -10.57 11.67 -9.68
CA SER A 98 -10.59 10.20 -9.79
C SER A 98 -10.32 9.55 -8.43
N PHE A 99 -9.35 10.08 -7.67
CA PHE A 99 -9.10 9.59 -6.32
C PHE A 99 -10.32 9.81 -5.40
N GLU A 100 -10.96 10.97 -5.48
CA GLU A 100 -12.15 11.26 -4.70
C GLU A 100 -13.32 10.32 -5.03
N GLU A 101 -13.50 9.99 -6.31
CA GLU A 101 -14.56 9.11 -6.82
C GLU A 101 -14.35 7.63 -6.44
N PHE A 102 -13.12 7.12 -6.59
CA PHE A 102 -12.84 5.70 -6.39
C PHE A 102 -12.46 5.35 -4.95
N VAL A 103 -11.69 6.19 -4.27
CA VAL A 103 -11.03 5.84 -3.00
C VAL A 103 -11.81 6.34 -1.79
N THR A 104 -12.29 7.59 -1.80
CA THR A 104 -13.06 8.19 -0.68
C THR A 104 -14.33 7.43 -0.27
N PRO A 105 -15.02 6.66 -1.13
CA PRO A 105 -16.14 5.84 -0.67
C PRO A 105 -15.73 4.77 0.34
N THR A 106 -14.47 4.31 0.27
CA THR A 106 -13.92 3.24 1.12
C THR A 106 -13.14 3.79 2.31
N VAL A 107 -12.51 4.97 2.16
CA VAL A 107 -11.65 5.58 3.19
C VAL A 107 -12.15 6.95 3.65
N SER A 108 -11.84 7.35 4.88
CA SER A 108 -12.35 8.60 5.48
C SER A 108 -11.64 9.89 5.02
N TYR A 109 -10.61 9.77 4.17
CA TYR A 109 -9.75 10.87 3.73
C TYR A 109 -9.86 11.14 2.21
N THR A 110 -9.60 12.38 1.81
CA THR A 110 -9.79 12.86 0.42
C THR A 110 -8.51 12.95 -0.40
N ARG A 111 -7.39 12.42 0.13
CA ARG A 111 -6.09 12.42 -0.54
C ARG A 111 -5.26 11.20 -0.11
N PRO A 112 -4.32 10.72 -0.94
CA PRO A 112 -3.43 9.64 -0.54
C PRO A 112 -2.65 9.98 0.74
N LEU A 113 -2.43 8.98 1.59
CA LEU A 113 -1.66 9.12 2.84
C LEU A 113 -0.33 8.37 2.74
N GLU A 114 0.63 8.84 3.53
CA GLU A 114 1.93 8.18 3.67
C GLU A 114 1.74 6.82 4.37
N GLY A 115 2.42 5.80 3.88
CA GLY A 115 2.32 4.42 4.37
C GLY A 115 1.18 3.59 3.77
N ASP A 116 0.37 4.16 2.88
CA ASP A 116 -0.55 3.37 2.05
C ASP A 116 0.22 2.65 0.94
N LEU A 117 -0.36 1.58 0.40
CA LEU A 117 0.29 0.72 -0.57
C LEU A 117 -0.36 0.83 -1.95
N ILE A 118 0.45 0.69 -2.99
CA ILE A 118 0.01 0.63 -4.38
C ILE A 118 0.57 -0.63 -5.00
N TRP A 119 -0.33 -1.50 -5.45
CA TRP A 119 0.03 -2.69 -6.21
C TRP A 119 0.07 -2.35 -7.70
N VAL A 120 1.21 -2.68 -8.34
CA VAL A 120 1.44 -2.48 -9.77
C VAL A 120 1.39 -3.84 -10.48
N PRO A 121 0.27 -4.17 -11.16
CA PRO A 121 0.09 -5.50 -11.75
C PRO A 121 1.13 -5.83 -12.81
N MET A 122 1.62 -4.84 -13.57
CA MET A 122 2.57 -5.03 -14.67
C MET A 122 3.91 -5.65 -14.24
N ILE A 123 4.34 -5.34 -13.02
CA ILE A 123 5.61 -5.82 -12.45
C ILE A 123 5.42 -6.74 -11.25
N SER A 124 4.16 -7.04 -10.91
CA SER A 124 3.77 -7.85 -9.75
C SER A 124 4.52 -7.44 -8.47
N ALA A 125 4.63 -6.13 -8.24
CA ALA A 125 5.35 -5.56 -7.10
C ALA A 125 4.48 -4.55 -6.35
N LEU A 126 4.69 -4.50 -5.04
CA LEU A 126 4.00 -3.62 -4.11
C LEU A 126 4.92 -2.44 -3.78
N TYR A 127 4.34 -1.25 -3.77
CA TYR A 127 5.04 -0.02 -3.45
C TYR A 127 4.35 0.69 -2.30
N GLU A 128 5.13 1.31 -1.43
CA GLU A 128 4.67 2.14 -0.33
C GLU A 128 4.72 3.61 -0.70
N VAL A 129 3.69 4.35 -0.30
CA VAL A 129 3.64 5.81 -0.42
C VAL A 129 4.58 6.45 0.59
N SER A 130 5.71 6.94 0.11
CA SER A 130 6.72 7.63 0.94
C SER A 130 6.37 9.10 1.15
N TYR A 131 5.97 9.80 0.08
CA TYR A 131 5.65 11.24 0.16
C TYR A 131 4.62 11.65 -0.88
N ILE A 132 3.77 12.63 -0.51
CA ILE A 132 2.76 13.23 -1.38
C ILE A 132 3.07 14.71 -1.59
N GLU A 133 3.37 15.06 -2.84
CA GLU A 133 3.48 16.45 -3.27
C GLU A 133 2.07 17.06 -3.35
N THR A 134 1.74 17.86 -2.34
CA THR A 134 0.49 18.63 -2.29
C THR A 134 0.67 20.06 -2.81
N ALA A 135 1.86 20.45 -3.27
CA ALA A 135 2.15 21.82 -3.70
C ALA A 135 2.92 21.83 -5.02
N LEU A 136 2.23 22.14 -6.11
CA LEU A 136 2.87 22.43 -7.38
C LEU A 136 3.28 23.92 -7.45
N PRO A 137 4.40 24.27 -8.11
CA PRO A 137 4.82 25.66 -8.27
C PRO A 137 3.84 26.50 -9.11
N PHE A 138 2.90 25.86 -9.81
CA PHE A 138 1.90 26.53 -10.64
C PHE A 138 0.50 25.94 -10.41
N TYR A 139 -0.38 26.74 -9.81
CA TYR A 139 -1.80 26.41 -9.64
C TYR A 139 -2.58 26.96 -10.84
N GLN A 140 -2.99 26.07 -11.74
CA GLN A 140 -3.86 26.48 -12.85
C GLN A 140 -5.21 26.91 -12.25
N LEU A 141 -5.59 28.17 -12.47
CA LEU A 141 -6.82 28.76 -11.96
C LEU A 141 -7.02 28.61 -10.43
N GLY A 142 -5.94 28.58 -9.66
CA GLY A 142 -6.00 28.64 -8.19
C GLY A 142 -6.45 27.35 -7.49
N THR A 143 -6.54 26.23 -8.21
CA THR A 143 -6.86 24.90 -7.64
C THR A 143 -5.79 23.87 -8.03
N LEU A 144 -5.66 22.81 -7.23
CA LEU A 144 -4.84 21.63 -7.56
C LEU A 144 -5.74 20.58 -8.19
N GLN A 145 -5.37 20.12 -9.38
CA GLN A 145 -6.13 19.11 -10.12
C GLN A 145 -5.52 17.71 -9.98
N THR A 146 -4.26 17.60 -9.57
CA THR A 146 -3.52 16.33 -9.46
C THR A 146 -2.74 16.25 -8.14
N TYR A 147 -2.46 15.01 -7.73
CA TYR A 147 -1.50 14.68 -6.68
C TYR A 147 -0.34 13.93 -7.29
N ASP A 148 0.87 14.39 -7.01
CA ASP A 148 2.09 13.66 -7.34
C ASP A 148 2.52 12.88 -6.10
N ILE A 149 2.72 11.58 -6.26
CA ILE A 149 2.98 10.62 -5.20
C ILE A 149 4.32 9.97 -5.50
N THR A 150 5.27 10.07 -4.57
CA THR A 150 6.53 9.33 -4.65
C THR A 150 6.41 8.04 -3.85
N LEU A 151 6.71 6.95 -4.53
CA LEU A 151 6.60 5.59 -4.04
C LEU A 151 7.98 4.97 -3.88
N GLU A 152 8.13 4.15 -2.85
CA GLU A 152 9.29 3.29 -2.63
C GLU A 152 8.86 1.81 -2.70
N LEU A 153 9.76 0.91 -3.13
CA LEU A 153 9.48 -0.51 -3.12
C LEU A 153 9.17 -0.98 -1.68
N TYR A 154 8.03 -1.64 -1.49
CA TYR A 154 7.64 -2.14 -0.18
C TYR A 154 8.44 -3.40 0.19
N GLU A 155 9.10 -3.35 1.35
CA GLU A 155 9.76 -4.50 1.96
C GLU A 155 8.83 -5.12 3.01
N SER A 156 8.68 -6.44 2.97
CA SER A 156 7.76 -7.16 3.86
C SER A 156 8.16 -6.98 5.32
N THR A 157 7.31 -6.33 6.12
CA THR A 157 7.58 -6.03 7.53
C THR A 157 6.82 -6.95 8.51
N GLY A 158 6.15 -8.00 7.99
CA GLY A 158 5.26 -8.85 8.79
C GLY A 158 3.80 -8.38 8.82
N ASP A 159 3.43 -7.47 7.91
CA ASP A 159 2.06 -7.00 7.75
C ASP A 159 1.14 -8.10 7.20
N THR A 160 -0.15 -7.98 7.51
CA THR A 160 -1.16 -8.94 7.04
C THR A 160 -1.94 -8.39 5.86
N PHE A 161 -2.09 -9.22 4.83
CA PHE A 161 -2.77 -8.87 3.59
C PHE A 161 -3.99 -9.76 3.40
N ASN A 162 -5.15 -9.13 3.27
CA ASN A 162 -6.42 -9.78 2.91
C ASN A 162 -7.14 -8.87 1.91
N THR A 163 -6.47 -8.61 0.79
CA THR A 163 -6.91 -7.63 -0.20
C THR A 163 -7.93 -8.22 -1.19
N GLY A 164 -8.02 -9.55 -1.26
CA GLY A 164 -8.83 -10.29 -2.22
C GLY A 164 -8.11 -10.54 -3.55
N ILE A 165 -6.89 -10.02 -3.72
CA ILE A 165 -6.03 -10.28 -4.87
C ILE A 165 -5.18 -11.51 -4.54
N THR A 166 -5.50 -12.65 -5.16
CA THR A 166 -4.82 -13.92 -4.87
C THR A 166 -3.31 -13.85 -5.07
N GLU A 167 -2.84 -13.12 -6.08
CA GLU A 167 -1.40 -12.97 -6.36
C GLU A 167 -0.67 -12.22 -5.24
N LEU A 168 -1.27 -11.14 -4.74
CA LEU A 168 -0.70 -10.33 -3.68
C LEU A 168 -0.75 -11.09 -2.35
N ASP A 169 -1.93 -11.60 -2.00
CA ASP A 169 -2.16 -12.29 -0.74
C ASP A 169 -1.32 -13.59 -0.65
N THR A 170 -1.04 -14.28 -1.77
CA THR A 170 -0.14 -15.44 -1.78
C THR A 170 1.34 -15.02 -1.65
N LYS A 171 1.74 -13.94 -2.33
CA LYS A 171 3.14 -13.50 -2.35
C LYS A 171 3.59 -12.92 -1.00
N TYR A 172 2.68 -12.24 -0.32
CA TYR A 172 2.90 -11.60 0.98
C TYR A 172 2.13 -12.28 2.11
N ALA A 173 1.61 -13.49 1.90
CA ALA A 173 1.15 -14.33 2.99
C ALA A 173 2.30 -14.39 3.99
N ALA A 174 2.00 -14.06 5.25
CA ALA A 174 2.95 -14.26 6.34
C ALA A 174 3.56 -15.65 6.17
N PHE A 175 4.88 -15.74 6.28
CA PHE A 175 5.61 -17.01 6.36
C PHE A 175 5.12 -17.80 7.59
N ASP A 176 3.90 -18.32 7.54
CA ASP A 176 3.32 -19.22 8.52
C ASP A 176 3.64 -20.67 8.09
N ASP A 177 4.93 -20.89 7.81
CA ASP A 177 5.43 -22.19 7.40
C ASP A 177 5.75 -23.07 8.62
N ILE A 178 5.12 -22.80 9.77
CA ILE A 178 5.14 -23.77 10.88
C ILE A 178 4.40 -25.04 10.44
N ALA A 179 3.36 -24.92 9.61
CA ALA A 179 2.58 -26.07 9.15
C ALA A 179 3.26 -26.93 8.05
N ASN A 180 4.26 -26.42 7.33
CA ASN A 180 5.04 -27.21 6.35
C ASN A 180 6.55 -27.18 6.58
N ASP A 181 7.02 -26.80 7.78
CA ASP A 181 8.43 -26.95 8.12
C ASP A 181 8.79 -28.45 8.03
N PRO A 182 9.71 -28.87 7.13
CA PRO A 182 10.15 -30.25 7.04
C PRO A 182 10.79 -30.78 8.32
N TYR A 183 11.10 -29.89 9.27
CA TYR A 183 11.65 -30.19 10.59
C TYR A 183 10.63 -30.05 11.72
N ASP A 184 9.38 -29.61 11.47
CA ASP A 184 8.34 -29.64 12.50
C ASP A 184 7.89 -31.09 12.74
N GLN A 185 8.33 -31.63 13.87
CA GLN A 185 8.00 -32.98 14.32
C GLN A 185 7.00 -32.97 15.48
N SER A 186 6.40 -31.82 15.81
CA SER A 186 5.49 -31.68 16.96
C SER A 186 4.33 -32.67 16.92
N SER A 187 3.69 -32.83 15.75
CA SER A 187 2.59 -33.77 15.55
C SER A 187 3.02 -35.25 15.63
N ASP A 188 4.22 -35.57 15.13
CA ASP A 188 4.80 -36.91 15.23
C ASP A 188 5.13 -37.26 16.69
N PHE A 189 5.70 -36.32 17.45
CA PHE A 189 5.97 -36.49 18.88
C PHE A 189 4.70 -36.70 19.70
N GLU A 190 3.61 -35.97 19.41
CA GLU A 190 2.31 -36.16 20.06
C GLU A 190 1.70 -37.54 19.75
N GLY A 191 1.84 -38.01 18.51
CA GLY A 191 1.40 -39.34 18.08
C GLY A 191 2.16 -40.49 18.77
N GLU A 192 3.49 -40.36 18.87
CA GLU A 192 4.31 -41.31 19.62
C GLU A 192 4.03 -41.26 21.12
N ALA A 193 3.85 -40.07 21.69
CA ALA A 193 3.54 -39.89 23.11
C ALA A 193 2.22 -40.55 23.51
N ASN A 194 1.16 -40.40 22.71
CA ASN A 194 -0.13 -41.06 22.95
C ASN A 194 -0.07 -42.59 22.88
N THR A 195 0.92 -43.16 22.19
CA THR A 195 1.13 -44.63 22.17
C THR A 195 1.79 -45.13 23.45
N ILE A 196 2.57 -44.26 24.14
CA ILE A 196 3.30 -44.60 25.37
C ILE A 196 2.49 -44.26 26.62
N MET A 197 1.72 -43.17 26.59
CA MET A 197 0.94 -42.69 27.72
C MET A 197 -0.47 -42.31 27.27
N ASP A 198 -1.48 -43.02 27.80
CA ASP A 198 -2.89 -42.70 27.58
C ASP A 198 -3.39 -41.72 28.65
N PHE A 199 -3.54 -40.45 28.28
CA PHE A 199 -4.07 -39.40 29.15
C PHE A 199 -5.60 -39.26 29.09
N SER A 200 -6.30 -40.15 28.37
CA SER A 200 -7.77 -40.12 28.28
C SER A 200 -8.45 -40.64 29.55
N GLU A 201 -7.73 -41.38 30.39
CA GLU A 201 -8.23 -41.84 31.68
C GLU A 201 -7.97 -40.78 32.78
N THR A 202 -9.05 -40.35 33.44
CA THR A 202 -9.00 -39.29 34.48
C THR A 202 -8.20 -39.71 35.73
N ASN A 203 -7.94 -41.00 35.94
CA ASN A 203 -7.14 -41.47 37.07
C ASN A 203 -6.49 -42.85 36.82
N PRO A 204 -5.19 -42.89 36.48
CA PRO A 204 -4.48 -44.14 36.20
C PRO A 204 -4.09 -44.95 37.45
N PHE A 205 -4.48 -44.52 38.67
CA PHE A 205 -4.08 -45.17 39.93
C PHE A 205 -5.23 -45.71 40.78
N THR A 206 -6.49 -45.61 40.33
CA THR A 206 -7.63 -46.20 41.04
C THR A 206 -8.14 -47.43 40.30
N ASP A 207 -7.71 -48.60 40.75
CA ASP A 207 -8.28 -49.88 40.32
C ASP A 207 -9.72 -49.98 40.86
N GLY A 208 -10.65 -50.33 39.99
CA GLY A 208 -12.09 -50.27 40.26
C GLY A 208 -12.49 -51.17 41.44
N TYR A 209 -12.78 -50.55 42.58
CA TYR A 209 -13.61 -51.07 43.67
C TYR A 209 -14.54 -49.98 44.20
#